data_AF-A0A554K5P9-F1
#
_entry.id   AF-A0A554K5P9-F1
#
_cell.length_a   1.000
_cell.length_b   1.000
_cell.length_c   1.000
_cell.angle_alpha   90.00
_cell.angle_beta   90.00
_cell.angle_gamma   90.00
#
_symmetry.space_group_name_H-M   'P 1'
#
loop_
_entity.id
_entity.type
_entity.pdbx_description
1 polymer ?
#
loop_
_entity_poly.entity_id
_entity_poly.type
_entity_poly.pdbx_seq_one_letter_code
_entity_poly.pdbx_strand_id
1 'polypeptide(L)'
;MEVGKFFTGVYYGKYDKTVHFFASAGVTVVLLSMLPLWAAAAVAFLVGLGKEIVDRRVRHLRIDPNDLAVNALGIAAVVGIALAAGLSWG
;
A
#
# COMPACT_ATOMS: atom_id res chain seq x y z
N MET A 1 5.69 -31.66 -4.61
CA MET A 1 4.86 -30.52 -4.19
C MET A 1 4.74 -29.58 -5.38
N GLU A 2 3.54 -29.46 -5.91
CA GLU A 2 3.26 -29.08 -7.30
C GLU A 2 3.37 -27.56 -7.54
N VAL A 3 4.26 -27.19 -8.46
CA VAL A 3 4.47 -25.83 -9.01
C VAL A 3 3.19 -25.23 -9.60
N GLY A 4 2.19 -26.05 -9.94
CA GLY A 4 0.88 -25.62 -10.45
C GLY A 4 0.06 -24.79 -9.45
N LYS A 5 0.29 -24.94 -8.14
CA LYS A 5 -0.43 -24.13 -7.12
C LYS A 5 0.08 -22.69 -6.99
N PHE A 6 1.22 -22.36 -7.62
CA PHE A 6 1.70 -20.99 -7.73
C PHE A 6 0.85 -20.17 -8.70
N PHE A 7 0.28 -20.82 -9.73
CA PHE A 7 -0.56 -20.19 -10.75
C PHE A 7 -2.06 -20.16 -10.42
N THR A 8 -2.50 -20.95 -9.44
CA THR A 8 -3.86 -20.85 -8.92
C THR A 8 -3.97 -19.65 -7.98
N GLY A 9 -4.77 -18.65 -8.35
CA GLY A 9 -4.93 -17.31 -7.73
C GLY A 9 -5.13 -17.20 -6.21
N VAL A 10 -5.09 -18.30 -5.45
CA VAL A 10 -5.07 -18.34 -3.99
C VAL A 10 -3.71 -17.92 -3.41
N TYR A 11 -2.59 -18.24 -4.10
CA TYR A 11 -1.25 -17.76 -3.71
C TYR A 11 -1.00 -16.30 -4.12
N TYR A 12 -1.58 -15.86 -5.24
CA TYR A 12 -1.53 -14.47 -5.68
C TYR A 12 -2.23 -13.56 -4.67
N GLY A 13 -3.41 -13.91 -4.16
CA GLY A 13 -4.14 -13.03 -3.24
C GLY A 13 -3.42 -12.71 -1.91
N LYS A 14 -2.54 -13.60 -1.40
CA LYS A 14 -1.71 -13.29 -0.20
C LYS A 14 -0.41 -12.56 -0.57
N TYR A 15 0.26 -13.02 -1.63
CA TYR A 15 1.49 -12.39 -2.12
C TYR A 15 1.25 -10.94 -2.54
N ASP A 16 0.14 -10.69 -3.24
CA ASP A 16 -0.27 -9.37 -3.70
C ASP A 16 -0.56 -8.45 -2.51
N LYS A 17 -1.32 -8.90 -1.51
CA LYS A 17 -1.56 -8.13 -0.28
C LYS A 17 -0.28 -7.76 0.45
N THR A 18 0.66 -8.70 0.59
CA THR A 18 1.96 -8.40 1.20
C THR A 18 2.72 -7.35 0.40
N VAL A 19 2.69 -7.42 -0.93
CA VAL A 19 3.29 -6.39 -1.81
C VAL A 19 2.59 -5.04 -1.63
N HIS A 20 1.27 -4.99 -1.57
CA HIS A 20 0.51 -3.75 -1.33
C HIS A 20 0.90 -3.09 0.00
N PHE A 21 1.04 -3.88 1.07
CA PHE A 21 1.48 -3.38 2.36
C PHE A 21 2.91 -2.80 2.31
N PHE A 22 3.87 -3.54 1.77
CA PHE A 22 5.26 -3.08 1.73
C PHE A 22 5.47 -1.94 0.73
N ALA A 23 4.76 -1.92 -0.39
CA ALA A 23 4.78 -0.83 -1.34
C ALA A 23 4.22 0.45 -0.71
N SER A 24 3.08 0.37 -0.02
CA SER A 24 2.49 1.54 0.63
C SER A 24 3.34 2.05 1.79
N ALA A 25 3.89 1.14 2.61
CA ALA A 25 4.82 1.49 3.66
C ALA A 25 6.09 2.14 3.09
N GLY A 26 6.70 1.55 2.06
CA GLY A 26 7.90 2.07 1.40
C GLY A 26 7.68 3.46 0.79
N VAL A 27 6.58 3.64 0.05
CA VAL A 27 6.21 4.95 -0.51
C VAL A 27 6.00 5.98 0.61
N THR A 28 5.33 5.61 1.70
CA THR A 28 5.11 6.51 2.84
C THR A 28 6.44 6.92 3.49
N VAL A 29 7.37 5.99 3.70
CA VAL A 29 8.71 6.29 4.24
C VAL A 29 9.47 7.26 3.34
N VAL A 30 9.45 7.06 2.02
CA VAL A 30 10.09 7.98 1.09
C VAL A 30 9.45 9.37 1.16
N LEU A 31 8.12 9.45 1.16
CA LEU A 31 7.39 10.72 1.24
C LEU A 31 7.63 11.47 2.56
N LEU A 32 7.84 10.77 3.66
CA LEU A 32 8.17 11.39 4.95
C LEU A 32 9.49 12.17 4.94
N SER A 33 10.40 11.89 4.00
CA SER A 33 11.63 12.67 3.83
C SER A 33 11.42 14.02 3.13
N MET A 34 10.25 14.23 2.49
CA MET A 34 9.96 15.39 1.65
C MET A 34 8.74 16.19 2.11
N LEU A 35 7.83 15.56 2.84
CA LEU A 35 6.53 16.11 3.20
C LEU A 35 6.27 15.96 4.71
N PRO A 36 5.51 16.88 5.32
CA PRO A 36 5.02 16.69 6.68
C PRO A 36 4.16 15.42 6.76
N LEU A 37 4.08 14.83 7.96
CA LEU A 37 3.49 13.51 8.20
C LEU A 37 2.09 13.35 7.59
N TRP A 38 1.24 14.37 7.78
CA TRP A 38 -0.13 14.36 7.28
C TRP A 38 -0.19 14.37 5.74
N ALA A 39 0.70 15.13 5.09
CA ALA A 39 0.76 15.22 3.64
C ALA A 39 1.38 13.95 3.03
N ALA A 40 2.42 13.40 3.66
CA ALA A 40 3.02 12.13 3.26
C ALA A 40 1.98 10.99 3.28
N ALA A 41 1.18 10.89 4.35
CA ALA A 41 0.12 9.88 4.46
C ALA A 41 -0.99 10.08 3.40
N ALA A 42 -1.43 11.32 3.19
CA ALA A 42 -2.45 11.62 2.18
C ALA A 42 -1.98 11.29 0.76
N VAL A 43 -0.75 11.69 0.41
CA VAL A 43 -0.16 11.43 -0.91
C VAL A 43 0.06 9.93 -1.12
N ALA A 44 0.58 9.20 -0.12
CA ALA A 44 0.74 7.75 -0.21
C ALA A 44 -0.60 7.04 -0.47
N PHE A 45 -1.68 7.46 0.20
CA PHE A 45 -3.00 6.91 -0.02
C PHE A 45 -3.53 7.20 -1.43
N LEU A 46 -3.36 8.44 -1.92
CA LEU A 46 -3.75 8.82 -3.28
C LEU A 46 -2.96 8.06 -4.35
N VAL A 47 -1.67 7.78 -4.13
CA VAL A 47 -0.86 6.95 -5.03
C VAL A 47 -1.41 5.53 -5.08
N GLY A 48 -1.75 4.93 -3.94
CA GLY A 48 -2.37 3.60 -3.89
C GLY A 48 -3.74 3.55 -4.57
N LEU A 49 -4.59 4.56 -4.36
CA LEU A 49 -5.85 4.71 -5.10
C LEU A 49 -5.63 4.87 -6.60
N GLY A 50 -4.64 5.68 -6.98
CA GLY A 50 -4.26 5.92 -8.37
C GLY A 50 -3.84 4.62 -9.07
N LYS A 51 -3.02 3.79 -8.42
CA LYS A 51 -2.65 2.45 -8.90
C LYS A 51 -3.91 1.63 -9.19
N GLU A 52 -4.83 1.56 -8.23
CA GLU A 52 -6.06 0.75 -8.35
C GLU A 52 -6.97 1.23 -9.49
N ILE A 53 -7.07 2.55 -9.69
CA ILE A 53 -7.80 3.16 -10.82
C ILE A 53 -7.12 2.81 -12.15
N VAL A 54 -5.79 2.86 -12.21
CA VAL A 54 -5.01 2.48 -13.40
C VAL A 54 -5.17 0.99 -13.70
N ASP A 55 -5.10 0.12 -12.69
CA ASP A 55 -5.31 -1.33 -12.84
C ASP A 55 -6.72 -1.62 -13.35
N ARG A 56 -7.75 -0.90 -12.88
CA ARG A 56 -9.10 -0.99 -13.44
C ARG A 56 -9.19 -0.53 -14.88
N ARG A 57 -8.57 0.61 -15.24
CA ARG A 57 -8.69 1.20 -16.58
C ARG A 57 -7.85 0.49 -17.64
N VAL A 58 -6.65 0.07 -17.29
CA VAL A 58 -5.65 -0.46 -18.23
C VAL A 58 -5.65 -1.99 -18.23
N ARG A 59 -5.79 -2.62 -17.06
CA ARG A 59 -5.70 -4.08 -16.92
C ARG A 59 -7.08 -4.74 -16.78
N HIS A 60 -8.16 -3.95 -16.80
CA HIS A 60 -9.54 -4.40 -16.61
C HIS A 60 -9.76 -5.21 -15.32
N LEU A 61 -8.92 -4.99 -14.30
CA LEU A 61 -9.06 -5.61 -12.99
C LEU A 61 -10.20 -4.94 -12.21
N ARG A 62 -10.82 -5.67 -11.29
CA ARG A 62 -11.82 -5.10 -10.38
C ARG A 62 -11.09 -4.39 -9.24
N ILE A 63 -11.64 -3.26 -8.80
CA ILE A 63 -11.18 -2.59 -7.58
C ILE A 63 -11.46 -3.54 -6.40
N ASP A 64 -10.44 -4.03 -5.73
CA ASP A 64 -10.60 -4.83 -4.52
C ASP A 64 -10.53 -3.92 -3.28
N PRO A 65 -11.61 -3.77 -2.51
CA PRO A 65 -11.58 -2.98 -1.27
C PRO A 65 -10.58 -3.52 -0.24
N ASN A 66 -10.22 -4.80 -0.30
CA ASN A 66 -9.17 -5.37 0.56
C ASN A 66 -7.80 -4.81 0.23
N ASP A 67 -7.50 -4.54 -1.04
CA ASP A 67 -6.19 -4.03 -1.45
C ASP A 67 -6.02 -2.57 -1.02
N LEU A 68 -7.11 -1.80 -1.02
CA LEU A 68 -7.17 -0.46 -0.43
C LEU A 68 -7.01 -0.51 1.10
N ALA A 69 -7.63 -1.48 1.77
CA ALA A 69 -7.48 -1.67 3.21
C ALA A 69 -6.03 -2.01 3.59
N VAL A 70 -5.39 -2.91 2.83
CA VAL A 70 -3.99 -3.30 3.07
C VAL A 70 -3.02 -2.15 2.77
N ASN A 71 -3.30 -1.35 1.73
CA ASN A 71 -2.58 -0.11 1.46
C ASN A 71 -2.67 0.85 2.67
N ALA A 72 -3.87 1.09 3.18
CA ALA A 72 -4.10 1.93 4.36
C ALA A 72 -3.41 1.39 5.62
N LEU A 73 -3.39 0.07 5.82
CA LEU A 73 -2.67 -0.57 6.94
C LEU A 73 -1.16 -0.32 6.87
N GLY A 74 -0.55 -0.43 5.69
CA GLY A 74 0.89 -0.13 5.53
C GLY A 74 1.23 1.33 5.81
N ILE A 75 0.38 2.26 5.37
CA ILE A 75 0.52 3.70 5.68
C ILE A 75 0.36 3.92 7.19
N ALA A 76 -0.68 3.35 7.80
CA ALA A 76 -0.96 3.49 9.23
C ALA A 76 0.17 2.93 10.11
N ALA A 77 0.79 1.81 9.69
CA ALA A 77 1.93 1.24 10.40
C ALA A 77 3.12 2.22 10.42
N VAL A 78 3.45 2.82 9.27
CA VAL A 78 4.54 3.80 9.17
C VAL A 78 4.21 5.07 9.96
N VAL A 79 2.99 5.58 9.85
CA VAL A 79 2.53 6.75 10.61
C VAL A 79 2.59 6.48 12.12
N GLY A 80 2.16 5.31 12.58
CA GLY A 80 2.23 4.91 13.98
C GLY A 80 3.67 4.85 14.49
N ILE A 81 4.59 4.29 13.71
CA ILE A 81 6.03 4.28 14.02
C ILE A 81 6.59 5.71 14.06
N ALA A 82 6.25 6.55 13.08
CA ALA A 82 6.71 7.93 13.03
C ALA A 82 6.26 8.72 14.27
N LEU A 83 4.97 8.63 14.63
CA LEU A 83 4.43 9.27 15.83
C LEU A 83 5.09 8.75 17.11
N ALA A 84 5.29 7.43 17.23
CA ALA A 84 5.98 6.83 18.37
C ALA A 84 7.45 7.26 18.49
N ALA A 85 8.10 7.53 17.35
CA ALA A 85 9.45 8.08 17.28
C ALA A 85 9.52 9.60 17.52
N GLY A 86 8.39 10.26 17.80
CA GLY A 86 8.32 11.71 18.00
C GLY A 86 8.36 12.51 16.69
N LEU A 87 8.23 11.86 15.54
CA LEU A 87 8.07 12.54 14.26
C LEU A 87 6.61 12.99 14.12
N SER A 88 6.32 14.15 14.69
CA SER A 88 5.07 14.89 14.44
C SER A 88 5.42 16.20 13.76
N TRP A 89 5.98 16.13 12.54
CA TRP A 89 6.16 17.34 11.74
C TRP A 89 4.78 17.84 11.30
N GLY A 90 4.27 18.80 12.08
CA GLY A 90 3.25 19.77 11.71
C GLY A 90 3.93 21.11 11.44
#